data_AF-A0A0D0MNG1-F1
#
_entry.id   AF-A0A0D0MNG1-F1
#
_cell.length_a   1.000
_cell.length_b   1.000
_cell.length_c   1.000
_cell.angle_alpha   90.00
_cell.angle_beta   90.00
_cell.angle_gamma   90.00
#
_symmetry.space_group_name_H-M   'P 1'
#
loop_
_entity.id
_entity.type
_entity.pdbx_description
1 polymer ?
#
loop_
_entity_poly.entity_id
_entity_poly.type
_entity_poly.pdbx_seq_one_letter_code
_entity_poly.pdbx_strand_id
1 'polypeptide(L)' 'AIGYVHNLSKRTALYATIARVSNKNGAALTVGAGPGFVTTGGFTPKTSTGYDFGIRHAF' A
#
# COMPACT_ATOMS: atom_id res chain seq x y z
N ALA A 1 4.78 0.11 -6.67
CA ALA A 1 3.34 0.32 -6.46
C ALA A 1 2.70 0.56 -7.83
N ILE A 2 1.42 0.26 -7.98
CA ILE A 2 0.64 0.53 -9.18
C ILE A 2 -0.56 1.36 -8.76
N GLY A 3 -0.82 2.47 -9.45
CA GLY A 3 -1.93 3.35 -9.15
C GLY A 3 -2.75 3.65 -10.40
N TYR A 4 -4.03 3.92 -10.19
CA TYR A 4 -4.96 4.39 -11.22
C TYR A 4 -5.77 5.57 -10.69
N VAL A 5 -5.98 6.55 -11.57
CA VAL A 5 -6.81 7.73 -11.29
C VAL A 5 -7.88 7.81 -12.35
N HIS A 6 -9.13 7.86 -11.91
CA HIS A 6 -10.29 8.05 -12.76
C HIS A 6 -10.86 9.45 -12.57
N ASN A 7 -10.76 10.29 -13.59
CA ASN A 7 -11.29 11.65 -13.53
C ASN A 7 -12.79 11.64 -13.82
N LEU A 8 -13.59 12.06 -12.83
CA LEU A 8 -15.04 12.25 -12.98
C LEU A 8 -15.36 13.65 -13.56
N SER A 9 -14.51 14.63 -13.27
CA SER A 9 -14.59 16.00 -13.81
C SER A 9 -13.20 16.65 -13.82
N LYS A 10 -13.10 17.93 -14.19
CA LYS A 10 -11.86 18.71 -14.03
C LYS A 10 -11.42 18.87 -12.57
N ARG A 11 -12.35 18.68 -11.62
CA ARG A 11 -12.19 18.97 -10.19
C ARG A 11 -12.27 17.73 -9.31
N THR A 12 -12.89 16.65 -9.80
CA THR A 12 -13.17 15.45 -9.01
C THR A 12 -12.53 14.23 -9.64
N ALA A 13 -11.80 13.43 -8.85
CA ALA A 13 -11.24 12.18 -9.29
C ALA A 13 -11.32 11.10 -8.21
N LEU A 14 -11.56 9.86 -8.64
CA LEU A 14 -11.36 8.67 -7.83
C LEU A 14 -9.93 8.17 -8.04
N TYR A 15 -9.33 7.61 -7.00
CA TYR A 15 -8.01 7.00 -7.11
C TYR A 15 -7.95 5.68 -6.35
N ALA A 16 -7.09 4.79 -6.83
CA ALA A 16 -6.72 3.56 -6.15
C ALA A 16 -5.25 3.24 -6.40
N THR A 17 -4.55 2.78 -5.38
CA THR A 17 -3.15 2.37 -5.42
C THR A 17 -2.98 1.04 -4.69
N ILE A 18 -2.23 0.13 -5.29
CA ILE A 18 -1.79 -1.12 -4.68
C ILE A 18 -0.27 -1.16 -4.62
N ALA A 19 0.28 -1.58 -3.49
CA ALA A 19 1.71 -1.76 -3.31
C ALA A 19 2.01 -3.10 -2.65
N ARG A 20 3.11 -3.73 -3.06
CA ARG A 20 3.59 -4.99 -2.50
C ARG A 20 5.10 -4.91 -2.31
N VAL A 21 5.55 -5.26 -1.11
CA VAL A 21 6.95 -5.41 -0.75
C VAL A 21 7.21 -6.88 -0.45
N SER A 22 8.21 -7.46 -1.11
CA SER A 22 8.69 -8.82 -0.85
C SER A 22 9.99 -8.72 -0.07
N ASN A 23 9.98 -9.23 1.16
CA ASN A 23 11.12 -9.20 2.06
C ASN A 23 11.97 -10.46 1.89
N LYS A 24 13.30 -10.29 1.87
CA LYS A 24 14.29 -11.35 1.79
C LYS A 24 15.42 -11.06 2.78
N ASN A 25 16.20 -12.07 3.15
CA ASN A 25 17.41 -11.94 3.98
C ASN A 25 17.15 -11.21 5.32
N GLY A 26 16.01 -11.46 5.97
CA GLY A 26 15.68 -10.86 7.26
C GLY A 26 15.15 -9.42 7.20
N ALA A 27 14.94 -8.85 6.00
CA ALA A 27 14.28 -7.55 5.87
C ALA A 27 12.86 -7.60 6.45
N ALA A 28 12.41 -6.51 7.08
CA ALA A 28 11.09 -6.40 7.69
C ALA A 28 10.34 -5.14 7.23
N LEU A 29 10.46 -4.80 5.94
CA LEU A 29 9.89 -3.58 5.38
C LEU A 29 8.37 -3.71 5.20
N THR A 30 7.64 -2.68 5.63
CA THR A 30 6.18 -2.56 5.48
C THR A 30 5.83 -1.60 4.35
N VAL A 31 4.70 -1.82 3.69
CA VAL A 31 4.12 -0.82 2.79
C VAL A 31 3.64 0.38 3.61
N GLY A 32 4.18 1.57 3.35
CA GLY A 32 3.87 2.78 4.12
C GLY A 32 4.16 2.60 5.61
N ALA A 33 3.35 3.24 6.46
CA ALA A 33 3.36 3.03 7.91
C ALA A 33 2.44 1.88 8.36
N GLY A 34 2.39 0.79 7.57
CA GLY A 34 1.58 -0.39 7.87
C GLY A 34 2.00 -1.13 9.14
N PRO A 35 1.18 -2.07 9.64
CA PRO A 35 1.47 -2.80 10.86
C PRO A 35 2.77 -3.59 10.75
N GLY A 36 3.50 -3.67 11.86
CA GLY A 36 4.71 -4.47 11.97
C GLY A 36 4.44 -5.97 11.79
N PHE A 37 5.46 -6.71 11.38
CA PHE A 37 5.38 -8.16 11.25
C PHE A 37 5.37 -8.85 12.61
N VAL A 38 4.62 -9.96 12.71
CA VAL A 38 4.80 -10.91 13.81
C VAL A 38 6.08 -11.71 13.56
N THR A 39 6.98 -11.73 14.54
CA THR A 39 8.29 -12.41 14.47
C THR A 39 8.46 -13.50 15.53
N THR A 40 7.41 -13.78 16.30
CA THR A 40 7.38 -14.86 17.30
C THR A 40 7.10 -16.21 16.65
N GLY A 41 7.34 -17.32 17.35
CA GLY A 41 6.94 -18.66 16.89
C GLY A 41 7.61 -19.16 15.60
N GLY A 42 8.77 -18.59 15.23
CA GLY A 42 9.47 -18.94 13.99
C GLY A 42 8.93 -18.25 12.74
N PHE A 43 7.95 -17.35 12.87
CA PHE A 43 7.48 -16.55 11.74
C PHE A 43 8.54 -15.54 11.30
N THR A 44 8.76 -15.43 9.99
CA THR A 44 9.69 -14.46 9.40
C THR A 44 8.95 -13.51 8.46
N PRO A 45 9.29 -12.21 8.46
CA PRO A 45 8.71 -11.25 7.53
C PRO A 45 8.94 -11.67 6.07
N LYS A 46 7.86 -11.72 5.28
CA LYS A 46 7.94 -12.19 3.89
C LYS A 46 7.27 -11.28 2.89
N THR A 47 6.06 -10.82 3.18
CA THR A 47 5.32 -9.96 2.25
C THR A 47 4.49 -8.95 3.02
N SER A 48 4.58 -7.69 2.62
CA SER A 48 3.64 -6.63 3.00
C SER A 48 2.89 -6.18 1.75
N THR A 49 1.56 -6.16 1.79
CA THR A 49 0.72 -5.64 0.72
C THR A 49 -0.17 -4.55 1.30
N GLY A 50 -0.29 -3.43 0.61
CA GLY A 50 -1.13 -2.31 1.01
C GLY A 50 -2.01 -1.85 -0.15
N TYR A 51 -3.22 -1.40 0.22
CA TYR A 51 -4.21 -0.85 -0.68
C TYR A 51 -4.58 0.54 -0.16
N ASP A 52 -4.68 1.50 -1.06
CA ASP A 52 -5.13 2.86 -0.77
C ASP A 52 -6.12 3.26 -1.85
N PHE A 53 -7.27 3.79 -1.47
CA PHE A 53 -8.28 4.27 -2.42
C PHE A 53 -9.05 5.42 -1.81
N GLY A 54 -9.53 6.32 -2.67
CA GLY A 54 -10.27 7.47 -2.19
C GLY A 54 -10.77 8.37 -3.30
N ILE A 55 -11.24 9.54 -2.88
CA ILE A 55 -11.72 10.61 -3.73
C ILE A 55 -10.94 11.88 -3.42
N ARG A 56 -10.59 12.64 -4.47
CA ARG A 56 -10.09 14.00 -4.35
C ARG A 56 -11.03 14.98 -5.03
N HIS A 57 -11.25 16.13 -4.41
CA HIS A 57 -12.04 17.22 -4.95
C HIS A 57 -11.27 18.54 -4.82
N ALA A 58 -10.98 19.19 -5.94
CA ALA A 58 -10.33 20.50 -6.03
C ALA A 58 -11.38 21.60 -6.25
N PHE A 59 -11.24 22.73 -5.55
CA PHE A 59 -12.12 23.90 -5.65
C PHE A 59 -11.48 25.05 -6.43
#